data_AF-A0A2V5MUK5-F1
#
_entry.id   AF-A0A2V5MUK5-F1
#
_cell.length_a   1.000
_cell.length_b   1.000
_cell.length_c   1.000
_cell.angle_alpha   90.00
_cell.angle_beta   90.00
_cell.angle_gamma   90.00
#
_symmetry.space_group_name_H-M   'P 1'
#
loop_
_entity.id
_entity.type
_entity.pdbx_description
1 polymer ?
#
loop_
_entity_poly.entity_id
_entity_poly.type
_entity_poly.pdbx_seq_one_letter_code
_entity_poly.pdbx_strand_id
1 'polypeptide(L)'
;MNAVNRFAVVGLLILTGVLPAAAKKKATRKTNPPQKAEIETATRLQVFLDRANFSPGSIDGRYNDFTWKALALYRESQGEQQQASPSQSGPQANVLPDVSGLDLGSIDPVFVPYTVTEADLQSVGQLPSHAAEKAKLKFLPYRDAADAIAEKFHCDNHFLEQLNPGKLKGIKAGDQLKVPNVEPFELASVKDIQPGSETASQVANEVEDQPETQKPKRQLLSKVQHQEMSPQK
;
A
#
# COMPACT_ATOMS: atom_id res chain seq x y z
N MET A 1 33.35 2.29 -91.17
CA MET A 1 34.48 1.34 -91.04
C MET A 1 35.13 1.59 -89.69
N ASN A 2 35.16 0.56 -88.84
CA ASN A 2 36.20 0.14 -87.86
C ASN A 2 36.85 1.21 -86.96
N ALA A 3 37.17 1.03 -85.68
CA ALA A 3 37.02 -0.07 -84.73
C ALA A 3 37.47 0.46 -83.35
N VAL A 4 36.78 0.02 -82.29
CA VAL A 4 37.28 -0.61 -81.05
C VAL A 4 38.55 -0.08 -80.34
N ASN A 5 38.32 0.38 -79.09
CA ASN A 5 39.12 0.33 -77.83
C ASN A 5 40.56 0.87 -77.76
N ARG A 6 40.90 1.58 -76.67
CA ARG A 6 41.41 0.98 -75.40
C ARG A 6 41.74 2.04 -74.33
N PHE A 7 41.15 1.82 -73.16
CA PHE A 7 41.56 2.11 -71.79
C PHE A 7 42.74 3.06 -71.51
N ALA A 8 42.49 4.10 -70.72
CA ALA A 8 43.30 4.42 -69.54
C ALA A 8 42.46 5.25 -68.54
N VAL A 9 42.26 4.68 -67.36
CA VAL A 9 41.62 5.28 -66.18
C VAL A 9 42.71 5.89 -65.31
N VAL A 10 42.63 7.20 -64.99
CA VAL A 10 42.99 7.88 -63.72
C VAL A 10 42.40 9.30 -63.88
N GLY A 11 41.56 9.90 -63.05
CA GLY A 11 41.26 9.70 -61.64
C GLY A 11 41.53 11.01 -60.89
N LEU A 12 40.60 11.98 -60.94
CA LEU A 12 40.48 13.04 -59.92
C LEU A 12 39.10 13.72 -60.03
N LEU A 13 38.15 13.24 -59.22
CA LEU A 13 36.80 13.81 -59.12
C LEU A 13 36.76 14.67 -57.86
N ILE A 14 36.70 15.99 -58.06
CA ILE A 14 36.51 16.98 -57.00
C ILE A 14 35.08 16.81 -56.48
N LEU A 15 34.94 16.21 -55.30
CA LEU A 15 33.66 16.08 -54.61
C LEU A 15 33.48 17.28 -53.68
N THR A 16 32.69 18.27 -54.10
CA THR A 16 32.19 19.32 -53.22
C THR A 16 31.18 18.70 -52.25
N GLY A 17 31.61 18.42 -51.02
CA GLY A 17 30.74 17.98 -49.94
C GLY A 17 29.93 19.13 -49.37
N VAL A 18 28.63 19.17 -49.66
CA VAL A 18 27.66 19.89 -48.84
C VAL A 18 27.30 18.96 -47.68
N LEU A 19 27.68 19.33 -46.46
CA LEU A 19 27.24 18.64 -45.24
C LEU A 19 25.77 18.99 -44.98
N PRO A 20 24.84 18.04 -44.86
CA PRO A 20 23.59 18.31 -44.18
C PRO A 20 23.90 18.42 -42.68
N ALA A 21 23.62 19.58 -42.09
CA ALA A 21 23.58 19.71 -40.64
C ALA A 21 22.47 18.79 -40.13
N ALA A 22 22.87 17.60 -39.66
CA ALA A 22 21.98 16.69 -38.97
C ALA A 22 21.51 17.39 -37.68
N ALA A 23 20.32 17.98 -37.74
CA ALA A 23 19.61 18.43 -36.57
C ALA A 23 19.42 17.21 -35.67
N LYS A 24 20.24 17.13 -34.61
CA LYS A 24 20.00 16.21 -33.50
C LYS A 24 18.64 16.60 -32.91
N LYS A 25 17.58 15.95 -33.38
CA LYS A 25 16.31 15.90 -32.64
C LYS A 25 16.67 15.24 -31.32
N LYS A 26 16.86 16.04 -30.27
CA LYS A 26 16.78 15.57 -28.89
C LYS A 26 15.38 14.99 -28.76
N ALA A 27 15.27 13.67 -28.90
CA ALA A 27 14.11 12.95 -28.42
C ALA A 27 14.04 13.25 -26.93
N THR A 28 13.15 14.16 -26.54
CA THR A 28 12.73 14.31 -25.16
C THR A 28 11.99 13.03 -24.78
N ARG A 29 12.76 12.01 -24.39
CA ARG A 29 12.23 10.88 -23.63
C ARG A 29 11.61 11.52 -22.38
N LYS A 30 10.27 11.55 -22.30
CA LYS A 30 9.58 11.82 -21.03
C LYS A 30 9.93 10.66 -20.10
N THR A 31 11.08 10.76 -19.47
CA THR A 31 11.47 9.88 -18.39
C THR A 31 10.72 10.36 -17.14
N ASN A 32 9.65 9.65 -16.76
CA ASN A 32 9.20 9.56 -15.36
C ASN A 32 9.69 8.24 -14.70
N PRO A 33 11.01 7.95 -14.57
CA PRO A 33 11.48 6.69 -14.02
C PRO A 33 11.61 6.61 -12.49
N PRO A 34 11.93 7.67 -11.70
CA PRO A 34 12.13 7.47 -10.25
C PRO A 34 10.80 7.37 -9.51
N GLN A 35 9.86 8.29 -9.76
CA GLN A 35 8.60 8.37 -9.01
C GLN A 35 7.72 7.13 -9.19
N LYS A 36 7.68 6.52 -10.39
CA LYS A 36 6.88 5.32 -10.62
C LYS A 36 7.47 4.09 -9.92
N ALA A 37 8.79 3.96 -9.92
CA ALA A 37 9.48 2.86 -9.25
C ALA A 37 9.37 2.98 -7.71
N GLU A 38 9.45 4.21 -7.19
CA GLU A 38 9.22 4.50 -5.77
C GLU A 38 7.78 4.15 -5.35
N ILE A 39 6.78 4.58 -6.14
CA ILE A 39 5.37 4.21 -5.91
C ILE A 39 5.20 2.69 -5.89
N GLU A 40 5.75 1.99 -6.89
CA GLU A 40 5.63 0.53 -6.96
C GLU A 40 6.32 -0.16 -5.77
N THR A 41 7.47 0.33 -5.34
CA THR A 41 8.19 -0.21 -4.17
C THR A 41 7.42 0.01 -2.88
N ALA A 42 6.83 1.20 -2.70
CA ALA A 42 5.99 1.49 -1.55
C ALA A 42 4.70 0.66 -1.55
N THR A 43 4.02 0.57 -2.69
CA THR A 43 2.82 -0.28 -2.83
C THR A 43 3.16 -1.75 -2.57
N ARG A 44 4.31 -2.25 -3.03
CA ARG A 44 4.74 -3.63 -2.79
C ARG A 44 4.84 -3.94 -1.30
N LEU A 45 5.42 -3.02 -0.52
CA LEU A 45 5.47 -3.14 0.94
C LEU A 45 4.07 -3.08 1.57
N GLN A 46 3.22 -2.14 1.14
CA GLN A 46 1.85 -2.02 1.66
C GLN A 46 1.02 -3.29 1.40
N VAL A 47 1.07 -3.83 0.18
CA VAL A 47 0.39 -5.08 -0.19
C VAL A 47 0.93 -6.28 0.59
N PHE A 48 2.25 -6.34 0.82
CA PHE A 48 2.84 -7.37 1.67
C PHE A 48 2.27 -7.33 3.09
N LEU A 49 2.22 -6.14 3.70
CA LEU A 49 1.70 -5.93 5.06
C LEU A 49 0.21 -6.25 5.14
N ASP A 50 -0.58 -5.79 4.16
CA ASP A 50 -2.01 -6.07 4.04
C ASP A 50 -2.28 -7.59 4.02
N ARG A 51 -1.59 -8.33 3.14
CA ARG A 51 -1.70 -9.80 3.04
C ARG A 51 -1.18 -10.55 4.27
N ALA A 52 -0.30 -9.92 5.05
CA ALA A 52 0.15 -10.44 6.33
C ALA A 52 -0.81 -10.11 7.49
N ASN A 53 -1.96 -9.48 7.22
CA ASN A 53 -2.94 -8.99 8.20
C ASN A 53 -2.43 -7.86 9.10
N PHE A 54 -1.43 -7.10 8.64
CA PHE A 54 -0.96 -5.87 9.28
C PHE A 54 -1.40 -4.68 8.41
N SER A 55 -2.60 -4.15 8.68
CA SER A 55 -3.18 -3.11 7.82
C SER A 55 -2.28 -1.87 7.73
N PRO A 56 -1.79 -1.51 6.52
CA PRO A 56 -0.98 -0.30 6.30
C PRO A 56 -1.85 0.97 6.20
N GLY A 57 -3.13 0.90 6.57
CA GLY A 57 -4.12 1.90 6.19
C GLY A 57 -4.51 1.75 4.73
N SER A 58 -4.76 2.88 4.05
CA SER A 58 -5.04 2.86 2.62
C SER A 58 -3.76 2.67 1.80
N ILE A 59 -3.82 1.79 0.81
CA ILE A 59 -2.76 1.60 -0.17
C ILE A 59 -2.71 2.80 -1.11
N ASP A 60 -1.69 3.63 -0.94
CA ASP A 60 -1.52 4.92 -1.63
C ASP A 60 -0.16 5.04 -2.34
N GLY A 61 0.68 4.01 -2.26
CA GLY A 61 2.03 3.99 -2.83
C GLY A 61 3.00 4.95 -2.14
N ARG A 62 2.81 5.21 -0.84
CA ARG A 62 3.68 6.08 -0.03
C ARG A 62 4.01 5.44 1.32
N TYR A 63 5.17 5.78 1.87
CA TYR A 63 5.54 5.38 3.23
C TYR A 63 4.89 6.30 4.28
N ASN A 64 3.57 6.22 4.39
CA ASN A 64 2.78 6.99 5.35
C ASN A 64 2.90 6.43 6.79
N ASP A 65 2.42 7.17 7.78
CA ASP A 65 2.52 6.79 9.20
C ASP A 65 1.90 5.41 9.49
N PHE A 66 0.84 5.03 8.78
CA PHE A 66 0.20 3.72 8.96
C PHE A 66 1.07 2.60 8.40
N THR A 67 1.73 2.80 7.26
CA THR A 67 2.70 1.86 6.69
C THR A 67 3.87 1.61 7.65
N TRP A 68 4.39 2.67 8.27
CA TRP A 68 5.46 2.55 9.27
C TRP A 68 5.02 1.81 10.53
N LYS A 69 3.82 2.11 11.05
CA LYS A 69 3.26 1.41 12.22
C LYS A 69 2.99 -0.06 11.92
N ALA A 70 2.41 -0.37 10.77
CA ALA A 70 2.16 -1.74 10.33
C ALA A 70 3.47 -2.53 10.21
N LEU A 71 4.51 -1.95 9.63
CA LEU A 71 5.83 -2.58 9.57
C LEU A 71 6.42 -2.80 10.97
N ALA A 72 6.33 -1.83 11.87
CA ALA A 72 6.83 -1.98 13.24
C ALA A 72 6.14 -3.14 13.99
N LEU A 73 4.80 -3.23 13.88
CA LEU A 73 4.02 -4.32 14.47
C LEU A 73 4.32 -5.67 13.82
N TYR A 74 4.50 -5.70 12.50
CA TYR A 74 4.90 -6.91 11.79
C TYR A 74 6.26 -7.41 12.31
N ARG A 75 7.25 -6.53 12.42
CA ARG A 75 8.60 -6.86 12.94
C ARG A 75 8.53 -7.37 14.38
N GLU A 76 7.76 -6.69 15.24
CA GLU A 76 7.53 -7.14 16.62
C GLU A 76 6.92 -8.55 16.67
N SER A 77 5.96 -8.86 15.79
CA SER A 77 5.37 -10.21 15.72
C SER A 77 6.37 -11.30 15.31
N GLN A 78 7.45 -10.93 14.62
CA GLN A 78 8.55 -11.82 14.26
C GLN A 78 9.65 -11.88 15.33
N GLY A 79 9.50 -11.17 16.45
CA GLY A 79 10.52 -11.06 17.50
C GLY A 79 11.70 -10.16 17.11
N GLU A 80 11.54 -9.33 16.09
CA GLU A 80 12.55 -8.40 15.60
C GLU A 80 12.41 -7.02 16.26
N GLN A 81 13.48 -6.23 16.22
CA GLN A 81 13.45 -4.87 16.74
C GLN A 81 12.52 -4.00 15.87
N GLN A 82 11.58 -3.31 16.52
CA GLN A 82 10.70 -2.36 15.85
C GLN A 82 11.51 -1.23 15.19
N GLN A 83 11.06 -0.81 14.01
CA GLN A 83 11.59 0.35 13.33
C GLN A 83 10.70 1.57 13.60
N ALA A 84 11.25 2.62 14.22
CA ALA A 84 10.52 3.85 14.46
C ALA A 84 10.23 4.59 13.15
N SER A 85 9.05 5.21 13.06
CA SER A 85 8.72 6.13 11.95
C SER A 85 9.66 7.34 11.98
N PRO A 86 10.26 7.72 10.84
CA PRO A 86 11.10 8.92 10.78
C PRO A 86 10.26 10.17 11.03
N SER A 87 10.88 11.20 11.61
CA SER A 87 10.28 12.53 11.66
C SER A 87 10.02 13.02 10.23
N GLN A 88 8.76 13.36 9.94
CA GLN A 88 8.32 13.91 8.66
C GLN A 88 8.90 15.31 8.38
N SER A 89 9.58 15.91 9.36
CA SER A 89 10.29 17.18 9.23
C SER A 89 11.73 17.03 9.70
N GLY A 90 12.67 17.53 8.90
CA GLY A 90 14.11 17.50 9.16
C GLY A 90 14.88 16.49 8.30
N PRO A 91 16.16 16.21 8.64
CA PRO A 91 17.06 15.39 7.82
C PRO A 91 16.61 13.94 7.61
N GLN A 92 15.67 13.47 8.43
CA GLN A 92 15.16 12.09 8.42
C GLN A 92 13.94 11.90 7.49
N ALA A 93 13.44 12.95 6.83
CA ALA A 93 12.24 12.87 5.99
C ALA A 93 12.37 11.93 4.77
N ASN A 94 13.61 11.57 4.38
CA ASN A 94 13.89 10.69 3.23
C ASN A 94 14.34 9.28 3.66
N VAL A 95 14.15 8.89 4.92
CA VAL A 95 14.48 7.55 5.38
C VAL A 95 13.51 6.55 4.76
N LEU A 96 14.04 5.51 4.13
CA LEU A 96 13.27 4.41 3.56
C LEU A 96 13.03 3.34 4.64
N PRO A 97 11.90 2.60 4.57
CA PRO A 97 11.70 1.46 5.45
C PRO A 97 12.75 0.37 5.25
N ASP A 98 13.16 -0.31 6.32
CA ASP A 98 14.00 -1.50 6.20
C ASP A 98 13.12 -2.68 5.80
N VAL A 99 13.31 -3.14 4.58
CA VAL A 99 12.59 -4.26 3.98
C VAL A 99 13.43 -5.55 3.97
N SER A 100 14.59 -5.55 4.63
CA SER A 100 15.45 -6.73 4.72
C SER A 100 14.71 -7.89 5.39
N GLY A 101 14.87 -9.10 4.85
CA GLY A 101 14.17 -10.30 5.34
C GLY A 101 12.68 -10.39 4.98
N LEU A 102 12.08 -9.37 4.37
CA LEU A 102 10.70 -9.47 3.86
C LEU A 102 10.69 -10.16 2.49
N ASP A 103 9.80 -11.13 2.30
CA ASP A 103 9.57 -11.74 0.98
C ASP A 103 8.67 -10.85 0.12
N LEU A 104 9.17 -9.68 -0.26
CA LEU A 104 8.49 -8.78 -1.20
C LEU A 104 8.43 -9.35 -2.63
N GLY A 105 9.19 -10.40 -2.92
CA GLY A 105 9.17 -11.14 -4.18
C GLY A 105 7.87 -11.93 -4.36
N SER A 106 7.25 -12.37 -3.26
CA SER A 106 5.91 -12.99 -3.27
C SER A 106 4.80 -12.08 -3.81
N ILE A 107 5.03 -10.77 -3.82
CA ILE A 107 4.09 -9.75 -4.33
C ILE A 107 4.43 -9.41 -5.79
N ASP A 108 4.35 -10.39 -6.67
CA ASP A 108 4.53 -10.20 -8.11
C ASP A 108 3.35 -10.81 -8.90
N PRO A 109 2.62 -10.02 -9.71
CA PRO A 109 2.78 -8.58 -9.91
C PRO A 109 2.25 -7.76 -8.72
N VAL A 110 2.79 -6.54 -8.51
CA VAL A 110 2.29 -5.59 -7.49
C VAL A 110 0.88 -5.10 -7.81
N PHE A 111 0.57 -5.04 -9.11
CA PHE A 111 -0.71 -4.57 -9.62
C PHE A 111 -1.28 -5.58 -10.60
N VAL A 112 -2.58 -5.82 -10.50
CA VAL A 112 -3.31 -6.78 -11.34
C VAL A 112 -4.40 -6.08 -12.15
N PRO A 113 -4.77 -6.62 -13.33
CA PRO A 113 -5.97 -6.16 -14.02
C PRO A 113 -7.21 -6.65 -13.29
N TYR A 114 -8.19 -5.76 -13.13
CA TYR A 114 -9.51 -6.03 -12.59
C TYR A 114 -10.58 -5.67 -13.62
N THR A 115 -11.54 -6.56 -13.81
CA THR A 115 -12.72 -6.32 -14.64
C THR A 115 -13.87 -5.92 -13.75
N VAL A 116 -14.38 -4.71 -13.96
CA VAL A 116 -15.50 -4.19 -13.16
C VAL A 116 -16.73 -5.06 -13.34
N THR A 117 -17.37 -5.41 -12.23
CA THR A 117 -18.53 -6.29 -12.20
C THR A 117 -19.82 -5.51 -12.03
N GLU A 118 -20.95 -6.12 -12.35
CA GLU A 118 -22.27 -5.54 -12.05
C GLU A 118 -22.50 -5.40 -10.54
N ALA A 119 -21.94 -6.28 -9.71
CA ALA A 119 -22.05 -6.20 -8.26
C ALA A 119 -21.39 -4.93 -7.70
N ASP A 120 -20.26 -4.50 -8.29
CA ASP A 120 -19.61 -3.24 -7.90
C ASP A 120 -20.55 -2.06 -8.16
N LEU A 121 -21.26 -2.06 -9.30
CA LEU A 121 -22.20 -0.99 -9.64
C LEU A 121 -23.47 -1.01 -8.77
N GLN A 122 -23.94 -2.19 -8.37
CA GLN A 122 -25.10 -2.35 -7.48
C GLN A 122 -24.85 -1.85 -6.06
N SER A 123 -23.58 -1.79 -5.64
CA SER A 123 -23.18 -1.26 -4.32
C SER A 123 -23.19 0.27 -4.25
N VAL A 124 -23.37 0.94 -5.39
CA VAL A 124 -23.37 2.40 -5.53
C VAL A 124 -24.79 2.96 -5.41
N GLY A 125 -24.93 4.09 -4.72
CA GLY A 125 -26.24 4.71 -4.54
C GLY A 125 -26.18 6.07 -3.88
N GLN A 126 -27.35 6.63 -3.59
CA GLN A 126 -27.44 7.90 -2.89
C GLN A 126 -27.05 7.74 -1.43
N LEU A 127 -25.94 8.37 -1.02
CA LEU A 127 -25.49 8.43 0.36
C LEU A 127 -25.87 9.78 0.98
N PRO A 128 -26.83 9.83 1.93
CA PRO A 128 -27.21 11.07 2.63
C PRO A 128 -26.02 11.67 3.38
N SER A 129 -26.01 12.99 3.61
CA SER A 129 -24.94 13.66 4.37
C SER A 129 -25.12 13.50 5.89
N HIS A 130 -26.36 13.48 6.38
CA HIS A 130 -26.67 13.50 7.81
C HIS A 130 -26.74 12.10 8.42
N ALA A 131 -26.12 11.90 9.59
CA ALA A 131 -26.07 10.62 10.28
C ALA A 131 -27.46 10.04 10.59
N ALA A 132 -28.43 10.87 10.96
CA ALA A 132 -29.80 10.45 11.26
C ALA A 132 -30.53 9.86 10.03
N GLU A 133 -30.17 10.28 8.83
CA GLU A 133 -30.73 9.76 7.58
C GLU A 133 -30.01 8.48 7.16
N LYS A 134 -28.68 8.46 7.28
CA LYS A 134 -27.85 7.26 7.07
C LYS A 134 -28.31 6.08 7.94
N ALA A 135 -28.64 6.34 9.22
CA ALA A 135 -29.09 5.32 10.17
C ALA A 135 -30.42 4.65 9.79
N LYS A 136 -31.21 5.24 8.88
CA LYS A 136 -32.46 4.65 8.39
C LYS A 136 -32.25 3.73 7.19
N LEU A 137 -31.06 3.73 6.59
CA LEU A 137 -30.74 2.89 5.45
C LEU A 137 -30.49 1.45 5.90
N LYS A 138 -30.91 0.49 5.07
CA LYS A 138 -30.62 -0.93 5.32
C LYS A 138 -29.14 -1.25 5.19
N PHE A 139 -28.42 -0.50 4.36
CA PHE A 139 -26.98 -0.56 4.18
C PHE A 139 -26.48 0.81 3.73
N LEU A 140 -25.19 1.10 3.92
CA LEU A 140 -24.57 2.33 3.43
C LEU A 140 -23.99 2.08 2.03
N PRO A 141 -24.56 2.66 0.97
CA PRO A 141 -23.98 2.52 -0.37
C PRO A 141 -22.70 3.34 -0.51
N TYR A 142 -21.84 2.95 -1.45
CA TYR A 142 -20.75 3.80 -1.90
C TYR A 142 -21.26 4.97 -2.72
N ARG A 143 -20.48 6.05 -2.75
CA ARG A 143 -20.86 7.29 -3.44
C ARG A 143 -20.83 7.16 -4.95
N ASP A 144 -19.86 6.42 -5.46
CA ASP A 144 -19.67 6.13 -6.88
C ASP A 144 -18.90 4.82 -7.06
N ALA A 145 -18.77 4.36 -8.31
CA ALA A 145 -18.11 3.10 -8.63
C ALA A 145 -16.60 3.12 -8.34
N ALA A 146 -15.96 4.29 -8.41
CA ALA A 146 -14.55 4.40 -8.09
C ALA A 146 -14.34 4.14 -6.60
N ASP A 147 -15.19 4.73 -5.75
CA ASP A 147 -15.20 4.53 -4.30
C ASP A 147 -15.38 3.05 -3.92
N ALA A 148 -16.33 2.37 -4.56
CA ALA A 148 -16.57 0.94 -4.36
C ALA A 148 -15.35 0.08 -4.71
N ILE A 149 -14.70 0.37 -5.85
CA ILE A 149 -13.54 -0.39 -6.33
C ILE A 149 -12.30 -0.05 -5.50
N ALA A 150 -12.13 1.20 -5.08
CA ALA A 150 -11.01 1.61 -4.25
C ALA A 150 -11.04 0.87 -2.91
N GLU A 151 -12.20 0.85 -2.25
CA GLU A 151 -12.41 0.10 -1.00
C GLU A 151 -12.19 -1.41 -1.21
N LYS A 152 -12.73 -1.99 -2.29
CA LYS A 152 -12.56 -3.41 -2.63
C LYS A 152 -11.10 -3.86 -2.70
N PHE A 153 -10.19 -2.95 -3.09
CA PHE A 153 -8.76 -3.22 -3.20
C PHE A 153 -7.92 -2.44 -2.19
N HIS A 154 -8.53 -2.04 -1.07
CA HIS A 154 -7.89 -1.40 0.09
C HIS A 154 -7.08 -0.14 -0.25
N CYS A 155 -7.43 0.57 -1.32
CA CYS A 155 -6.74 1.76 -1.79
C CYS A 155 -7.64 2.98 -1.75
N ASP A 156 -7.08 4.17 -2.00
CA ASP A 156 -7.86 5.40 -2.09
C ASP A 156 -8.17 5.77 -3.55
N ASN A 157 -9.23 6.57 -3.73
CA ASN A 157 -9.68 7.03 -5.06
C ASN A 157 -8.60 7.80 -5.83
N HIS A 158 -7.71 8.53 -5.14
CA HIS A 158 -6.64 9.28 -5.79
C HIS A 158 -5.57 8.33 -6.32
N PHE A 159 -5.18 7.31 -5.55
CA PHE A 159 -4.24 6.29 -5.99
C PHE A 159 -4.81 5.45 -7.13
N LEU A 160 -6.10 5.08 -7.04
CA LEU A 160 -6.79 4.37 -8.12
C LEU A 160 -6.79 5.20 -9.43
N GLU A 161 -6.97 6.52 -9.36
CA GLU A 161 -6.89 7.44 -10.52
C GLU A 161 -5.46 7.55 -11.06
N GLN A 162 -4.45 7.55 -10.18
CA GLN A 162 -3.05 7.53 -10.59
C GLN A 162 -2.68 6.25 -11.36
N LEU A 163 -3.23 5.10 -10.95
CA LEU A 163 -3.07 3.83 -11.66
C LEU A 163 -3.87 3.79 -12.97
N ASN A 164 -5.01 4.50 -13.03
CA ASN A 164 -5.95 4.48 -14.14
C ASN A 164 -6.33 5.88 -14.66
N PRO A 165 -5.37 6.68 -15.17
CA PRO A 165 -5.64 8.08 -15.49
C PRO A 165 -6.79 8.26 -16.50
N GLY A 166 -7.81 9.01 -16.11
CA GLY A 166 -8.97 9.34 -16.94
C GLY A 166 -10.01 8.22 -17.09
N LYS A 167 -9.83 7.07 -16.42
CA LYS A 167 -10.76 5.93 -16.54
C LYS A 167 -11.82 5.87 -15.45
N LEU A 168 -11.66 6.59 -14.34
CA LEU A 168 -12.60 6.46 -13.21
C LEU A 168 -13.92 7.21 -13.42
N LYS A 169 -14.03 8.00 -14.48
CA LYS A 169 -15.26 8.72 -14.82
C LYS A 169 -16.18 7.84 -15.65
N GLY A 170 -17.35 7.52 -15.09
CA GLY A 170 -18.39 6.78 -15.82
C GLY A 170 -18.03 5.32 -16.08
N ILE A 171 -17.38 4.69 -15.10
CA ILE A 171 -17.06 3.25 -15.05
C ILE A 171 -18.30 2.42 -15.35
N LYS A 172 -18.14 1.36 -16.15
CA LYS A 172 -19.17 0.39 -16.53
C LYS A 172 -18.70 -1.03 -16.25
N ALA A 173 -19.64 -1.95 -16.12
CA ALA A 173 -19.32 -3.36 -16.06
C ALA A 173 -18.55 -3.79 -17.32
N GLY A 174 -17.50 -4.59 -17.14
CA GLY A 174 -16.58 -5.00 -18.19
C GLY A 174 -15.38 -4.07 -18.41
N ASP A 175 -15.36 -2.87 -17.82
CA ASP A 175 -14.19 -2.00 -17.88
C ASP A 175 -12.98 -2.63 -17.19
N GLN A 176 -11.78 -2.45 -17.76
CA GLN A 176 -10.54 -2.94 -17.17
C GLN A 176 -9.76 -1.84 -16.47
N LEU A 177 -9.53 -2.04 -15.17
CA LEU A 177 -8.74 -1.20 -14.28
C LEU A 177 -7.51 -1.94 -13.77
N LYS A 178 -6.46 -1.19 -13.43
CA LYS A 178 -5.27 -1.67 -12.74
C LYS A 178 -5.42 -1.39 -11.25
N VAL A 179 -5.32 -2.40 -10.41
CA VAL A 179 -5.54 -2.31 -8.96
C VAL A 179 -4.39 -2.97 -8.18
N PRO A 180 -4.20 -2.66 -6.88
CA PRO A 180 -3.27 -3.40 -6.02
C PRO A 180 -3.58 -4.89 -5.95
N ASN A 181 -2.55 -5.73 -5.84
CA ASN A 181 -2.67 -7.19 -5.73
C ASN A 181 -2.95 -7.68 -4.30
N VAL A 182 -4.07 -7.24 -3.75
CA VAL A 182 -4.60 -7.68 -2.44
C VAL A 182 -5.72 -8.70 -2.62
N GLU A 183 -6.10 -9.37 -1.53
CA GLU A 183 -7.34 -10.15 -1.52
C GLU A 183 -8.54 -9.19 -1.60
N PRO A 184 -9.38 -9.28 -2.65
CA PRO A 184 -10.47 -8.33 -2.82
C PRO A 184 -11.54 -8.50 -1.73
N PHE A 185 -11.99 -7.38 -1.16
CA PHE A 185 -13.14 -7.41 -0.26
C PHE A 185 -14.45 -7.54 -1.04
N GLU A 186 -15.11 -8.70 -0.91
CA GLU A 186 -16.39 -8.95 -1.58
C GLU A 186 -17.57 -8.64 -0.64
N LEU A 187 -18.16 -7.45 -0.77
CA LEU A 187 -19.35 -7.06 0.00
C LEU A 187 -20.48 -8.09 -0.06
N ALA A 188 -20.71 -8.69 -1.24
CA ALA A 188 -21.76 -9.68 -1.43
C ALA A 188 -21.53 -10.99 -0.65
N SER A 189 -20.31 -11.23 -0.17
CA SER A 189 -19.99 -12.39 0.68
C SER A 189 -20.42 -12.21 2.14
N VAL A 190 -20.74 -10.98 2.55
CA VAL A 190 -21.20 -10.64 3.90
C VAL A 190 -22.68 -11.03 4.04
N LYS A 191 -22.94 -12.28 4.41
CA LYS A 191 -24.29 -12.87 4.39
C LYS A 191 -25.12 -12.57 5.64
N ASP A 192 -24.50 -12.28 6.79
CA ASP A 192 -25.19 -12.38 8.09
C ASP A 192 -24.86 -11.28 9.13
N ILE A 193 -24.42 -10.08 8.73
CA ILE A 193 -24.20 -8.99 9.70
C ILE A 193 -25.50 -8.23 9.93
N GLN A 194 -26.12 -8.41 11.10
CA GLN A 194 -27.24 -7.57 11.55
C GLN A 194 -26.71 -6.34 12.30
N PRO A 195 -27.41 -5.20 12.25
CA PRO A 195 -27.07 -4.06 13.11
C PRO A 195 -27.05 -4.47 14.59
N GLY A 196 -25.90 -4.34 15.25
CA GLY A 196 -25.70 -4.77 16.64
C GLY A 196 -25.21 -6.22 16.81
N SER A 197 -24.92 -6.94 15.73
CA SER A 197 -24.21 -8.22 15.80
C SER A 197 -22.73 -7.96 16.05
N GLU A 198 -22.27 -8.21 17.29
CA GLU A 198 -20.86 -8.45 17.55
C GLU A 198 -20.51 -9.82 16.98
N THR A 199 -20.00 -9.87 15.75
CA THR A 199 -19.21 -11.03 15.34
C THR A 199 -17.95 -10.99 16.19
N ALA A 200 -17.78 -11.95 17.10
CA ALA A 200 -16.52 -12.12 17.81
C ALA A 200 -15.43 -12.35 16.75
N SER A 201 -14.75 -11.27 16.37
CA SER A 201 -13.56 -11.37 15.53
C SER A 201 -12.58 -12.24 16.31
N GLN A 202 -12.19 -13.39 15.74
CA GLN A 202 -11.02 -14.08 16.24
C GLN A 202 -9.85 -13.11 16.06
N VAL A 203 -9.43 -12.50 17.16
CA VAL A 203 -8.37 -11.51 17.14
C VAL A 203 -7.11 -12.25 16.72
N ALA A 204 -6.55 -11.93 15.55
CA ALA A 204 -5.35 -12.61 15.04
C ALA A 204 -4.14 -12.47 15.99
N ASN A 205 -4.21 -11.54 16.94
CA ASN A 205 -3.20 -11.24 17.95
C ASN A 205 -3.84 -11.08 19.34
N GLU A 206 -4.59 -12.09 19.80
CA GLU A 206 -5.03 -12.14 21.19
C GLU A 206 -3.79 -12.37 22.09
N VAL A 207 -3.18 -11.28 22.54
CA VAL A 207 -2.23 -11.33 23.67
C VAL A 207 -3.09 -11.54 24.90
N GLU A 208 -3.04 -12.76 25.44
CA GLU A 208 -3.69 -13.13 26.70
C GLU A 208 -3.38 -12.06 27.76
N ASP A 209 -4.42 -11.37 28.22
CA ASP A 209 -4.29 -10.35 29.27
C ASP A 209 -3.88 -11.04 30.56
N GLN A 210 -2.58 -11.00 30.89
CA GLN A 210 -2.11 -11.55 32.16
C GLN A 210 -2.67 -10.69 33.28
N PRO A 211 -3.47 -11.25 34.21
CA PRO A 211 -4.07 -10.46 35.27
C PRO A 211 -2.97 -9.87 36.16
N GLU A 212 -3.02 -8.55 36.35
CA GLU A 212 -2.16 -7.81 37.27
C GLU A 212 -2.13 -8.50 38.65
N THR A 213 -1.01 -9.14 38.99
CA THR A 213 -0.77 -9.63 40.34
C THR A 213 -0.67 -8.46 41.30
N GLN A 214 -1.73 -8.32 42.09
CA GLN A 214 -1.95 -7.47 43.26
C GLN A 214 -0.70 -6.90 43.95
N LYS A 215 -0.67 -5.57 44.08
CA LYS A 215 0.13 -4.82 45.07
C LYS A 215 -0.19 -5.29 46.50
N PRO A 216 0.80 -5.51 47.39
CA PRO A 216 0.52 -5.96 48.76
C PRO A 216 -0.09 -4.83 49.60
N LYS A 217 -1.23 -5.12 50.22
CA LYS A 217 -1.98 -4.25 51.13
C LYS A 217 -1.33 -4.24 52.52
N ARG A 218 -0.98 -3.04 52.97
CA ARG A 218 -0.46 -2.72 54.31
C ARG A 218 -1.42 -3.24 55.40
N GLN A 219 -0.99 -4.21 56.19
CA GLN A 219 -1.69 -4.59 57.44
C GLN A 219 -0.87 -4.12 58.64
N LEU A 220 -1.55 -3.37 59.50
CA LEU A 220 -1.06 -2.78 60.74
C LEU A 220 -1.86 -3.42 61.89
N LEU A 221 -1.24 -3.49 63.06
CA LEU A 221 -1.70 -3.97 64.38
C LEU A 221 -1.45 -5.47 64.66
N SER A 222 -1.00 -5.91 65.83
CA SER A 222 -0.20 -5.41 66.97
C SER A 222 -0.26 -6.52 68.05
N LYS A 223 0.76 -6.58 68.95
CA LYS A 223 0.83 -7.32 70.24
C LYS A 223 1.17 -8.82 70.12
N VAL A 224 1.99 -9.46 70.97
CA VAL A 224 2.66 -9.13 72.26
C VAL A 224 3.63 -10.29 72.60
N GLN A 225 4.78 -9.99 73.25
CA GLN A 225 5.67 -10.82 74.13
C GLN A 225 6.01 -12.30 73.75
N HIS A 226 7.23 -12.85 73.85
CA HIS A 226 8.30 -12.79 74.87
C HIS A 226 9.60 -13.32 74.20
N GLN A 227 10.77 -12.68 74.37
CA GLN A 227 11.89 -13.16 75.22
C GLN A 227 12.74 -14.29 74.62
N GLU A 228 13.96 -13.98 74.16
CA GLU A 228 15.20 -14.58 74.73
C GLU A 228 16.48 -13.93 74.16
N MET A 229 17.30 -13.47 75.10
CA MET A 229 18.77 -13.44 75.21
C MET A 229 19.70 -13.19 74.00
N SER A 230 20.45 -12.08 74.12
CA SER A 230 21.90 -11.89 73.87
C SER A 230 22.76 -13.18 73.87
N PRO A 231 23.98 -13.25 73.26
CA PRO A 231 24.98 -12.17 73.30
C PRO A 231 25.95 -12.01 72.10
N GLN A 232 26.69 -10.88 72.17
CA GLN A 232 28.09 -10.62 71.75
C GLN A 232 28.49 -10.84 70.28
N LYS A 233 29.22 -9.93 69.64
CA LYS A 233 30.40 -9.17 70.10
C LYS A 233 30.56 -7.88 69.30
#